data_AF-A0A6M4P9W5-F1
#
_entry.id   AF-A0A6M4P9W5-F1
#
_cell.length_a   1.000
_cell.length_b   1.000
_cell.length_c   1.000
_cell.angle_alpha   90.00
_cell.angle_beta   90.00
_cell.angle_gamma   90.00
#
_symmetry.space_group_name_H-M   'P 1'
#
loop_
_entity.id
_entity.type
_entity.pdbx_description
1 polymer ?
#
loop_
_entity_poly.entity_id
_entity_poly.type
_entity_poly.pdbx_seq_one_letter_code
_entity_poly.pdbx_strand_id
1 'polypeptide(L)'
;QGHCHPKIVDALKSQVDKLTLTSRAFYNNVLGEYEEYVTKLFNYHKVLPMNTGVEAGETACKLARKWGYTVKGIPKYKAKIVFAAGNFWGRTLSAISSSTDPTSYDGFGPFMPG
;
A
#
# COMPACT_ATOMS: atom_id res chain seq x y z
N GLN A 1 0.58 -20.58 3.22
CA GLN A 1 -0.52 -20.96 2.28
C GLN A 1 0.11 -21.27 0.94
N GLY A 2 -0.45 -22.21 0.16
CA GLY A 2 0.09 -22.66 -1.14
C GLY A 2 -0.94 -22.53 -2.27
N HIS A 3 -0.57 -22.97 -3.47
CA HIS A 3 -1.46 -22.90 -4.64
C HIS A 3 -2.81 -23.57 -4.38
N CYS A 4 -3.88 -22.89 -4.80
CA CYS A 4 -5.26 -23.40 -4.76
C CYS A 4 -5.70 -23.93 -3.38
N HIS A 5 -5.27 -23.29 -2.29
CA HIS A 5 -5.66 -23.74 -0.96
C HIS A 5 -7.20 -23.76 -0.81
N PRO A 6 -7.82 -24.90 -0.45
CA PRO A 6 -9.27 -25.10 -0.57
C PRO A 6 -10.07 -24.05 0.19
N LYS A 7 -9.68 -23.72 1.44
CA LYS A 7 -10.36 -22.68 2.23
C LYS A 7 -10.42 -21.29 1.55
N ILE A 8 -9.39 -20.91 0.78
CA ILE A 8 -9.36 -19.61 0.08
C ILE A 8 -10.23 -19.67 -1.16
N VAL A 9 -10.15 -20.77 -1.93
CA VAL A 9 -10.94 -20.96 -3.14
C VAL A 9 -12.43 -21.01 -2.82
N ASP A 10 -12.81 -21.70 -1.75
CA ASP A 10 -14.21 -21.82 -1.34
C ASP A 10 -14.76 -20.47 -0.85
N ALA A 11 -13.98 -19.72 -0.05
CA ALA A 11 -14.34 -18.37 0.36
C ALA A 11 -14.56 -17.44 -0.86
N LEU A 12 -13.63 -17.45 -1.82
CA LEU A 12 -13.73 -16.69 -3.06
C LEU A 12 -15.02 -17.02 -3.83
N LYS A 13 -15.27 -18.32 -4.09
CA LYS A 13 -16.47 -18.77 -4.82
C LYS A 13 -17.74 -18.37 -4.09
N SER A 14 -17.80 -18.52 -2.77
CA SER A 14 -19.00 -18.17 -2.00
C SER A 14 -19.36 -16.67 -2.05
N GLN A 15 -18.37 -15.80 -2.28
CA GLN A 15 -18.57 -14.35 -2.33
C GLN A 15 -18.80 -13.84 -3.75
N VAL A 16 -18.18 -14.46 -4.76
CA VAL A 16 -18.26 -14.00 -6.16
C VAL A 16 -19.69 -14.04 -6.70
N ASP A 17 -20.49 -15.03 -6.28
CA ASP A 17 -21.91 -15.17 -6.66
C ASP A 17 -22.83 -14.18 -5.92
N LYS A 18 -22.32 -13.50 -4.88
CA LYS A 18 -23.08 -12.54 -4.08
C LYS A 18 -22.80 -11.11 -4.50
N LEU A 19 -21.54 -10.67 -4.38
CA LEU A 19 -21.11 -9.29 -4.68
C LEU A 19 -19.58 -9.17 -4.66
N THR A 20 -19.01 -8.51 -5.67
CA THR A 20 -17.55 -8.40 -5.82
C THR A 20 -17.01 -6.98 -5.61
N LEU A 21 -17.70 -5.95 -6.11
CA LEU A 21 -17.22 -4.58 -6.09
C LEU A 21 -18.35 -3.57 -5.92
N THR A 22 -18.28 -2.77 -4.85
CA THR A 22 -19.23 -1.68 -4.56
C THR A 22 -18.61 -0.29 -4.67
N SER A 23 -17.31 -0.17 -4.97
CA SER A 23 -16.53 1.03 -4.58
C SER A 23 -16.53 1.27 -3.07
N ARG A 24 -15.62 2.12 -2.58
CA ARG A 24 -15.65 2.63 -1.20
C ARG A 24 -16.69 3.74 -1.00
N ALA A 25 -17.36 4.14 -2.09
CA ALA A 25 -18.42 5.14 -2.06
C ALA A 25 -19.75 4.60 -1.47
N PHE A 26 -19.95 3.28 -1.49
CA PHE A 26 -21.12 2.63 -0.93
C PHE A 26 -20.74 1.74 0.24
N TYR A 27 -21.64 1.62 1.22
CA TYR A 27 -21.50 0.65 2.30
C TYR A 27 -21.59 -0.77 1.72
N ASN A 28 -20.73 -1.65 2.22
CA ASN A 28 -20.87 -3.09 2.06
C ASN A 28 -20.61 -3.76 3.41
N ASN A 29 -21.18 -4.94 3.61
CA ASN A 29 -21.18 -5.64 4.89
C ASN A 29 -19.87 -6.41 5.18
N VAL A 30 -18.92 -6.50 4.24
CA VAL A 30 -17.71 -7.33 4.39
C VAL A 30 -16.47 -6.49 4.73
N LEU A 31 -16.38 -5.25 4.22
CA LEU A 31 -15.21 -4.40 4.43
C LEU A 31 -14.98 -4.09 5.92
N GLY A 32 -16.01 -3.73 6.67
CA GLY A 32 -15.88 -3.42 8.10
C GLY A 32 -15.40 -4.62 8.94
N GLU A 33 -15.93 -5.81 8.68
CA GLU A 33 -15.51 -7.04 9.36
C GLU A 33 -14.04 -7.38 9.05
N TYR A 34 -13.62 -7.22 7.79
CA TYR A 34 -12.23 -7.36 7.39
C TYR A 34 -11.33 -6.35 8.11
N GLU A 35 -11.72 -5.07 8.14
CA GLU A 35 -10.93 -4.01 8.75
C GLU A 35 -10.76 -4.25 10.27
N GLU A 36 -11.82 -4.68 10.96
CA GLU A 36 -11.78 -5.03 12.38
C GLU A 36 -10.89 -6.27 12.64
N TYR A 37 -11.03 -7.31 11.82
CA TYR A 37 -10.21 -8.52 11.96
C TYR A 37 -8.72 -8.19 11.84
N VAL A 38 -8.34 -7.45 10.79
CA VAL A 38 -6.93 -7.09 10.53
C VAL A 38 -6.36 -6.18 11.62
N THR A 39 -7.12 -5.18 12.06
CA THR A 39 -6.67 -4.26 13.11
C THR A 39 -6.44 -4.97 14.44
N LYS A 40 -7.32 -5.92 14.81
CA LYS A 40 -7.13 -6.79 15.99
C LYS A 40 -5.94 -7.72 15.84
N LEU A 41 -5.78 -8.36 14.68
CA LEU A 41 -4.70 -9.32 14.44
C LEU A 41 -3.31 -8.70 14.55
N PHE A 42 -3.12 -7.49 14.01
CA PHE A 42 -1.81 -6.82 13.99
C PHE A 42 -1.66 -5.73 15.06
N ASN A 43 -2.66 -5.53 15.92
CA ASN A 43 -2.67 -4.51 16.97
C ASN A 43 -2.45 -3.07 16.45
N TYR A 44 -3.24 -2.67 15.45
CA TYR A 44 -3.27 -1.32 14.89
C TYR A 44 -4.64 -0.67 15.04
N HIS A 45 -4.70 0.66 15.09
CA HIS A 45 -5.97 1.39 15.18
C HIS A 45 -6.76 1.44 13.87
N LYS A 46 -6.10 1.36 12.71
CA LYS A 46 -6.71 1.48 11.38
C LYS A 46 -5.96 0.62 10.37
N VAL A 47 -6.66 0.20 9.33
CA VAL A 47 -6.09 -0.40 8.13
C VAL A 47 -6.58 0.35 6.89
N LEU A 48 -5.76 0.39 5.85
CA LEU A 48 -6.11 0.92 4.54
C LEU A 48 -5.73 -0.13 3.48
N PRO A 49 -6.68 -0.95 3.02
CA PRO A 49 -6.41 -1.94 1.99
C PRO A 49 -6.09 -1.28 0.64
N MET A 50 -5.04 -1.80 -0.01
CA MET A 50 -4.65 -1.48 -1.39
C MET A 50 -4.60 -2.78 -2.21
N ASN A 51 -4.43 -2.69 -3.52
CA ASN A 51 -4.48 -3.86 -4.41
C ASN A 51 -3.09 -4.51 -4.58
N THR A 52 -2.02 -3.71 -4.55
CA THR A 52 -0.65 -4.16 -4.77
C THR A 52 0.31 -3.69 -3.67
N GLY A 53 1.48 -4.33 -3.58
CA GLY A 53 2.53 -3.93 -2.64
C GLY A 53 3.05 -2.51 -2.90
N VAL A 54 3.19 -2.10 -4.16
CA VAL A 54 3.70 -0.75 -4.50
C VAL A 54 2.71 0.34 -4.12
N GLU A 55 1.41 0.11 -4.26
CA GLU A 55 0.38 1.05 -3.80
C GLU A 55 0.39 1.23 -2.28
N ALA A 56 0.65 0.16 -1.53
CA ALA A 56 0.83 0.24 -0.09
C ALA A 56 2.06 1.08 0.27
N GLY A 57 3.20 0.90 -0.44
CA GLY A 57 4.40 1.70 -0.25
C GLY A 57 4.22 3.18 -0.60
N GLU A 58 3.56 3.49 -1.72
CA GLU A 58 3.23 4.87 -2.12
C GLU A 58 2.33 5.54 -1.08
N THR A 59 1.35 4.79 -0.58
CA THR A 59 0.42 5.26 0.45
C THR A 59 1.13 5.53 1.77
N ALA A 60 2.05 4.65 2.20
CA ALA A 60 2.88 4.87 3.38
C ALA A 60 3.74 6.14 3.23
N CYS A 61 4.40 6.33 2.08
CA CYS A 61 5.20 7.52 1.79
C CYS A 61 4.35 8.79 1.83
N LYS A 62 3.14 8.77 1.25
CA LYS A 62 2.19 9.88 1.27
C LYS A 62 1.73 10.22 2.69
N LEU A 63 1.38 9.22 3.49
CA LEU A 63 0.97 9.40 4.89
C LEU A 63 2.11 9.99 5.73
N ALA A 64 3.32 9.45 5.59
CA ALA A 64 4.50 9.96 6.28
C ALA A 64 4.82 11.42 5.92
N ARG A 65 4.79 11.77 4.63
CA ARG A 65 4.99 13.16 4.16
C ARG A 65 3.89 14.09 4.69
N LYS A 66 2.61 13.69 4.56
CA LYS A 66 1.48 14.49 5.06
C LYS A 66 1.59 14.75 6.56
N TRP A 67 1.84 13.71 7.35
CA TRP A 67 2.07 13.84 8.79
C TRP A 67 3.28 14.71 9.11
N GLY A 68 4.38 14.56 8.36
CA GLY A 68 5.57 15.39 8.48
C GLY A 68 5.27 16.88 8.35
N TYR A 69 4.42 17.26 7.40
CA TYR A 69 4.00 18.65 7.19
C TYR A 69 2.95 19.13 8.20
N THR A 70 1.89 18.35 8.44
CA THR A 70 0.72 18.83 9.19
C THR A 70 0.82 18.62 10.69
N VAL A 71 1.68 17.71 11.15
CA VAL A 71 1.81 17.36 12.58
C VAL A 71 3.21 17.65 13.09
N LYS A 72 4.25 17.16 12.41
CA LYS A 72 5.64 17.36 12.84
C LYS A 72 6.15 18.78 12.55
N GLY A 73 5.53 19.52 11.63
CA GLY A 73 5.91 20.89 11.29
C GLY A 73 7.13 21.02 10.38
N ILE A 74 7.45 19.99 9.59
CA ILE A 74 8.50 20.08 8.56
C ILE A 74 8.06 21.14 7.52
N PRO A 75 8.95 22.05 7.08
CA PRO A 75 8.62 23.01 6.04
C PRO A 75 8.15 22.33 4.75
N LYS A 76 7.21 22.96 4.05
CA LYS A 76 6.62 22.42 2.81
C LYS A 76 7.72 22.02 1.82
N TYR A 77 7.59 20.81 1.26
CA TYR A 77 8.52 20.21 0.30
C TYR A 77 9.94 19.93 0.85
N LYS A 78 10.12 19.91 2.17
CA LYS A 78 11.41 19.56 2.82
C LYS A 78 11.41 18.19 3.50
N ALA A 79 10.34 17.40 3.40
CA ALA A 79 10.33 16.04 3.95
C ALA A 79 11.29 15.13 3.16
N LYS A 80 12.03 14.30 3.90
CA LYS A 80 12.93 13.27 3.36
C LYS A 80 12.46 11.89 3.83
N ILE A 81 12.53 10.90 2.95
CA ILE A 81 12.30 9.50 3.29
C ILE A 81 13.60 8.75 3.01
N VAL A 82 14.07 7.99 3.98
CA VAL A 82 15.33 7.24 3.88
C VAL A 82 15.01 5.79 3.56
N PHE A 83 15.67 5.25 2.54
CA PHE A 83 15.59 3.86 2.14
C PHE A 83 16.97 3.20 2.26
N ALA A 84 16.99 1.91 2.59
CA ALA A 84 18.23 1.14 2.62
C ALA A 84 18.70 0.83 1.18
N ALA A 85 20.02 0.72 0.97
CA ALA A 85 20.55 0.21 -0.29
C ALA A 85 20.06 -1.24 -0.52
N GLY A 86 19.77 -1.59 -1.78
CA GLY A 86 19.20 -2.90 -2.14
C GLY A 86 17.72 -3.07 -1.80
N ASN A 87 17.00 -1.99 -1.46
CA ASN A 87 15.57 -2.05 -1.22
C ASN A 87 14.79 -2.41 -2.51
N PHE A 88 13.65 -3.08 -2.34
CA PHE A 88 12.65 -3.29 -3.38
C PHE A 88 11.26 -3.16 -2.78
N TRP A 89 10.48 -2.21 -3.26
CA TRP A 89 9.10 -2.01 -2.81
C TRP A 89 8.11 -1.76 -3.95
N GLY A 90 8.56 -1.85 -5.21
CA GLY A 90 7.69 -1.72 -6.37
C GLY A 90 8.39 -1.20 -7.62
N ARG A 91 7.59 -0.87 -8.63
CA ARG A 91 8.05 -0.40 -9.94
C ARG A 91 7.37 0.90 -10.42
N THR A 92 6.71 1.62 -9.53
CA THR A 92 6.24 2.98 -9.85
C THR A 92 7.44 3.93 -9.94
N LEU A 93 7.24 5.12 -10.53
CA LEU A 93 8.28 6.14 -10.59
C LEU A 93 8.86 6.47 -9.22
N SER A 94 8.04 6.54 -8.16
CA SER A 94 8.51 6.77 -6.78
C SER A 94 9.40 5.64 -6.28
N ALA A 95 9.02 4.38 -6.55
CA ALA A 95 9.78 3.22 -6.13
C ALA A 95 11.15 3.18 -6.80
N ILE A 96 11.20 3.30 -8.12
CA ILE A 96 12.46 3.25 -8.85
C ILE A 96 13.34 4.49 -8.55
N SER A 97 12.74 5.64 -8.19
CA SER A 97 13.47 6.84 -7.74
C SER A 97 14.23 6.66 -6.43
N SER A 98 13.90 5.61 -5.66
CA SER A 98 14.57 5.26 -4.38
C SER A 98 15.38 3.97 -4.47
N SER A 99 15.50 3.39 -5.67
CA SER A 99 16.25 2.16 -5.91
C SER A 99 17.75 2.43 -6.07
N THR A 100 18.56 1.45 -5.68
CA THR A 100 20.00 1.41 -6.00
C THR A 100 20.33 0.37 -7.08
N ASP A 101 19.33 -0.33 -7.63
CA ASP A 101 19.47 -1.31 -8.70
C ASP A 101 19.29 -0.63 -10.08
N PRO A 102 20.36 -0.53 -10.90
CA PRO A 102 20.28 0.09 -12.22
C PRO A 102 19.23 -0.53 -13.13
N THR A 103 19.00 -1.85 -13.04
CA THR A 103 18.02 -2.53 -13.89
C THR A 103 16.58 -2.12 -13.57
N SER A 104 16.37 -1.54 -12.40
CA SER A 104 15.07 -1.04 -11.95
C SER A 104 14.81 0.42 -12.34
N TYR A 105 15.84 1.27 -12.52
CA TYR A 105 15.64 2.73 -12.73
C TYR A 105 16.23 3.30 -14.03
N ASP A 106 17.16 2.61 -14.69
CA ASP A 106 17.85 3.14 -15.87
C ASP A 106 16.87 3.43 -17.02
N GLY A 107 17.05 4.56 -17.70
CA GLY A 107 16.17 5.01 -18.78
C GLY A 107 14.78 5.53 -18.38
N PHE A 108 14.42 5.54 -17.09
CA PHE A 108 13.08 5.97 -16.62
C PHE A 108 13.03 7.36 -15.98
N GLY A 109 14.12 8.12 -16.07
CA GLY A 109 14.19 9.48 -15.51
C GLY A 109 13.27 10.50 -16.21
N PRO A 110 13.05 11.68 -15.62
CA PRO A 110 13.63 12.17 -14.36
C PRO A 110 12.98 11.54 -13.12
N PHE A 111 13.79 11.36 -12.07
CA PHE A 111 13.33 10.77 -10.82
C PHE A 111 12.58 11.76 -9.92
N MET A 112 11.70 11.21 -9.09
CA MET A 112 10.89 11.97 -8.16
C MET A 112 11.78 12.64 -7.09
N PRO A 113 11.69 13.97 -6.92
CA PRO A 113 12.41 14.65 -5.86
C PRO A 113 11.80 14.33 -4.49
N GLY A 114 12.61 14.46 -3.45
CA GLY A 114 12.16 14.38 -2.06
C GLY A 114 13.05 13.51 -1.23
#